data_AF-A0A354UT25-F1
#
_entry.id   AF-A0A354UT25-F1
#
_cell.length_a   1.000
_cell.length_b   1.000
_cell.length_c   1.000
_cell.angle_alpha   90.00
_cell.angle_beta   90.00
_cell.angle_gamma   90.00
#
_symmetry.space_group_name_H-M   'P 1'
#
loop_
_entity.id
_entity.type
_entity.pdbx_description
1 polymer ?
#
loop_
_entity_poly.entity_id
_entity_poly.type
_entity_poly.pdbx_seq_one_letter_code
_entity_poly.pdbx_strand_id
1 'polypeptide(L)'
;MQIIDDSLGWEGMQQLLPLLKQIADRHGVRIANVATQYILRQPGVGAVMIGTRNSRHVDSNVATLNFDLTEEALQTIHDFIGRYPTPEGDCYWLERNSPRYKGIILTDRNNVAH
;
A
#
# COMPACT_ATOMS: atom_id res chain seq x y z
N MET A 1 13.09 0.30 5.85
CA MET A 1 12.30 -0.97 5.93
C MET A 1 12.51 -1.61 4.58
N GLN A 2 13.13 -2.80 4.51
CA GLN A 2 13.77 -3.29 3.28
C GLN A 2 12.90 -3.13 2.02
N ILE A 3 11.61 -3.48 2.08
CA ILE A 3 10.69 -3.33 0.94
C ILE A 3 10.48 -1.88 0.47
N ILE A 4 10.47 -0.89 1.37
CA ILE A 4 10.43 0.52 0.98
C ILE A 4 11.75 0.90 0.34
N ASP A 5 12.87 0.47 0.92
CA ASP A 5 14.21 0.81 0.43
C ASP A 5 14.44 0.27 -1.00
N ASP A 6 13.82 -0.87 -1.34
CA ASP A 6 13.92 -1.52 -2.66
C ASP A 6 12.78 -1.18 -3.63
N SER A 7 11.86 -0.31 -3.24
CA SER A 7 10.77 0.17 -4.10
C SER A 7 10.85 1.69 -4.28
N LEU A 8 9.97 2.44 -3.62
CA LEU A 8 9.91 3.90 -3.72
C LEU A 8 11.11 4.59 -3.04
N GLY A 9 11.79 3.91 -2.12
CA GLY A 9 12.76 4.51 -1.22
C GLY A 9 12.14 5.55 -0.29
N TRP A 10 12.97 6.16 0.55
CA TRP A 10 12.52 7.24 1.42
C TRP A 10 12.07 8.47 0.62
N GLU A 11 12.86 8.87 -0.40
CA GLU A 11 12.58 10.05 -1.19
C GLU A 11 11.27 9.93 -1.99
N GLY A 12 11.06 8.80 -2.68
CA GLY A 12 9.82 8.56 -3.42
C GLY A 12 8.60 8.51 -2.49
N MET A 13 8.73 7.95 -1.29
CA MET A 13 7.67 7.99 -0.29
C MET A 13 7.35 9.43 0.14
N GLN A 14 8.37 10.27 0.39
CA GLN A 14 8.17 11.67 0.75
C GLN A 14 7.52 12.49 -0.37
N GLN A 15 7.77 12.13 -1.64
CA GLN A 15 7.13 12.76 -2.79
C GLN A 15 5.70 12.25 -3.03
N LEU A 16 5.42 10.98 -2.74
CA LEU A 16 4.09 10.39 -2.89
C LEU A 16 3.09 10.99 -1.90
N LEU A 17 3.50 11.27 -0.66
CA LEU A 17 2.61 11.76 0.39
C LEU A 17 1.90 13.09 0.02
N PRO A 18 2.59 14.14 -0.45
CA PRO A 18 1.96 15.36 -0.97
C PRO A 18 1.02 15.10 -2.16
N LEU A 19 1.39 14.20 -3.08
CA LEU A 19 0.55 13.84 -4.22
C LEU A 19 -0.79 13.26 -3.75
N LEU A 20 -0.74 12.28 -2.85
CA LEU A 20 -1.94 11.69 -2.27
C LEU A 20 -2.75 12.70 -1.45
N LYS A 21 -2.07 13.66 -0.79
CA LYS A 21 -2.74 14.74 -0.05
C LYS A 21 -3.55 15.65 -0.96
N GLN A 22 -2.99 16.06 -2.10
CA GLN A 22 -3.70 16.89 -3.08
C GLN A 22 -4.96 16.18 -3.62
N ILE A 23 -4.87 14.87 -3.86
CA ILE A 23 -6.03 14.06 -4.24
C ILE A 23 -7.04 14.01 -3.09
N ALA A 24 -6.59 13.71 -1.87
CA ALA A 24 -7.45 13.61 -0.70
C ALA A 24 -8.23 14.89 -0.43
N ASP A 25 -7.59 16.06 -0.61
CA ASP A 25 -8.20 17.38 -0.42
C ASP A 25 -9.35 17.65 -1.40
N ARG A 26 -9.24 17.18 -2.64
CA ARG A 26 -10.32 17.30 -3.65
C ARG A 26 -11.59 16.54 -3.24
N HIS A 27 -11.45 15.50 -2.43
CA HIS A 27 -12.56 14.65 -1.98
C HIS A 27 -12.94 14.90 -0.50
N GLY A 28 -12.22 15.77 0.23
CA GLY A 28 -12.45 16.01 1.65
C GLY A 28 -12.13 14.80 2.55
N VAL A 29 -11.22 13.92 2.12
CA VAL A 29 -10.83 12.69 2.83
C VAL A 29 -9.37 12.73 3.28
N ARG A 30 -8.87 11.65 3.89
CA ARG A 30 -7.46 11.54 4.30
C ARG A 30 -6.63 10.75 3.28
N ILE A 31 -5.31 10.91 3.34
CA ILE A 31 -4.35 10.17 2.48
C ILE A 31 -4.58 8.64 2.55
N ALA A 32 -4.90 8.11 3.73
CA ALA A 32 -5.19 6.68 3.91
C ALA A 32 -6.42 6.22 3.11
N ASN A 33 -7.43 7.09 2.94
CA ASN A 33 -8.60 6.79 2.15
C ASN A 33 -8.26 6.67 0.67
N VAL A 34 -7.47 7.61 0.14
CA VAL A 34 -6.98 7.60 -1.23
C VAL A 34 -6.15 6.34 -1.50
N ALA A 35 -5.22 6.00 -0.61
CA ALA A 35 -4.41 4.79 -0.76
C ALA A 35 -5.27 3.51 -0.75
N THR A 36 -6.29 3.45 0.11
CA THR A 36 -7.20 2.31 0.19
C THR A 36 -8.03 2.19 -1.09
N GLN A 37 -8.61 3.29 -1.58
CA GLN A 37 -9.36 3.30 -2.84
C GLN A 37 -8.48 2.91 -4.04
N TYR A 38 -7.23 3.38 -4.08
CA TYR A 38 -6.29 3.00 -5.13
C TYR A 38 -6.09 1.48 -5.21
N ILE A 39 -5.92 0.80 -4.06
CA ILE A 39 -5.78 -0.65 -4.00
C ILE A 39 -7.08 -1.37 -4.36
N LEU A 40 -8.23 -0.88 -3.87
CA LEU A 40 -9.55 -1.46 -4.21
C LEU A 40 -9.86 -1.42 -5.72
N ARG A 41 -9.23 -0.51 -6.47
CA ARG A 41 -9.40 -0.36 -7.91
C ARG A 41 -8.44 -1.20 -8.74
N GLN A 42 -7.52 -1.95 -8.12
CA GLN A 42 -6.59 -2.80 -8.86
C GLN A 42 -7.28 -4.07 -9.38
N PRO A 43 -6.86 -4.60 -10.54
CA PRO A 43 -7.38 -5.85 -11.07
C PRO A 43 -7.24 -7.01 -10.07
N GLY A 44 -8.32 -7.75 -9.84
CA GLY A 44 -8.34 -8.92 -8.95
C GLY A 44 -8.46 -8.61 -7.45
N VAL A 45 -8.55 -7.35 -7.04
CA VAL A 45 -8.76 -6.98 -5.63
C VAL A 45 -10.25 -6.99 -5.30
N GLY A 46 -10.67 -7.91 -4.41
CA GLY A 46 -12.04 -7.98 -3.91
C GLY A 46 -12.27 -7.22 -2.58
N ALA A 47 -11.22 -7.00 -1.80
CA ALA A 47 -11.29 -6.31 -0.50
C ALA A 47 -9.92 -5.78 -0.06
N VAL A 48 -9.93 -4.78 0.83
CA VAL A 48 -8.73 -4.28 1.53
C VAL A 48 -8.94 -4.37 3.03
N MET A 49 -7.95 -4.92 3.73
CA MET A 49 -7.95 -5.02 5.20
C MET A 49 -7.22 -3.84 5.82
N ILE A 50 -7.92 -3.06 6.66
CA ILE A 50 -7.33 -1.91 7.35
C ILE A 50 -7.17 -2.23 8.84
N GLY A 51 -5.93 -2.28 9.31
CA GLY A 51 -5.66 -2.42 10.75
C GLY A 51 -5.94 -1.10 11.47
N THR A 52 -6.88 -1.09 12.42
CA THR A 52 -7.12 0.05 13.30
C THR A 52 -6.86 -0.32 14.76
N ARG A 53 -5.99 0.44 15.43
CA ARG A 53 -5.67 0.25 16.86
C ARG A 53 -6.63 1.02 17.78
N ASN A 54 -7.38 1.98 17.25
CA ASN A 54 -8.28 2.84 18.01
C ASN A 54 -9.56 3.11 17.22
N SER A 55 -10.71 3.02 17.89
CA SER A 55 -12.03 3.28 17.29
C SER A 55 -12.16 4.67 16.65
N ARG A 56 -11.34 5.65 17.07
CA ARG A 56 -11.29 7.01 16.49
C ARG A 56 -11.01 7.06 14.98
N HIS A 57 -10.48 5.99 14.39
CA HIS A 57 -10.21 5.94 12.94
C HIS A 57 -11.31 5.26 12.14
N VAL A 58 -12.33 4.68 12.80
CA VAL A 58 -13.41 3.95 12.12
C VAL A 58 -14.17 4.86 11.16
N ASP A 59 -14.59 6.04 11.61
CA ASP A 59 -15.32 7.00 10.75
C ASP A 59 -14.48 7.41 9.53
N SER A 60 -13.18 7.63 9.75
CA SER A 60 -12.26 7.90 8.65
C SER A 60 -12.20 6.73 7.69
N ASN A 61 -12.16 5.48 8.15
CA ASN A 61 -12.11 4.31 7.26
C ASN A 61 -13.42 4.14 6.48
N VAL A 62 -14.57 4.42 7.10
CA VAL A 62 -15.88 4.39 6.43
C VAL A 62 -15.95 5.40 5.29
N ALA A 63 -15.29 6.56 5.43
CA ALA A 63 -15.22 7.56 4.36
C ALA A 63 -14.65 7.00 3.04
N THR A 64 -13.84 5.94 3.08
CA THR A 64 -13.35 5.22 1.89
C THR A 64 -14.51 4.75 1.00
N LEU A 65 -15.65 4.37 1.58
CA LEU A 65 -16.79 3.83 0.84
C LEU A 65 -17.66 4.92 0.19
N ASN A 66 -17.42 6.19 0.51
CA ASN A 66 -18.27 7.32 0.14
C ASN A 66 -17.69 8.17 -1.01
N PHE A 67 -16.59 7.73 -1.64
CA PHE A 67 -16.03 8.38 -2.82
C PHE A 67 -15.29 7.37 -3.69
N ASP A 68 -15.08 7.77 -4.94
CA ASP A 68 -14.26 7.05 -5.91
C ASP A 68 -13.15 7.95 -6.41
N LEU A 69 -11.99 7.34 -6.68
CA LEU A 69 -10.92 8.01 -7.41
C LEU A 69 -11.34 8.18 -8.86
N THR A 70 -11.07 9.37 -9.41
CA THR A 70 -11.19 9.60 -10.84
C THR A 70 -10.13 8.81 -11.60
N GLU A 71 -10.39 8.50 -12.87
CA GLU A 71 -9.42 7.83 -13.74
C GLU A 71 -8.10 8.61 -13.82
N GLU A 72 -8.20 9.94 -13.88
CA GLU A 72 -7.04 10.84 -13.85
C GLU A 72 -6.21 10.66 -12.56
N ALA A 73 -6.87 10.56 -11.40
CA ALA A 73 -6.19 10.37 -10.12
C ALA A 73 -5.53 8.99 -10.04
N LEU A 74 -6.22 7.94 -10.53
CA LEU A 74 -5.67 6.58 -10.62
C LEU A 74 -4.42 6.55 -11.50
N GLN A 75 -4.50 7.11 -12.71
CA GLN A 75 -3.38 7.18 -13.64
C GLN A 75 -2.22 7.99 -13.07
N THR A 76 -2.50 9.13 -12.43
CA THR A 76 -1.48 9.97 -11.79
C THR A 76 -0.69 9.21 -10.73
N ILE A 77 -1.38 8.43 -9.87
CA ILE A 77 -0.72 7.61 -8.85
C ILE A 77 0.06 6.46 -9.51
N HIS A 78 -0.52 5.80 -10.51
CA HIS A 78 0.12 4.71 -11.24
C HIS A 78 1.41 5.17 -11.92
N ASP A 79 1.36 6.27 -12.68
CA ASP A 79 2.52 6.86 -13.35
C ASP A 79 3.60 7.29 -12.35
N PHE A 80 3.18 7.88 -11.22
CA PHE A 80 4.12 8.25 -10.16
C PHE A 80 4.91 7.02 -9.67
N ILE A 81 4.20 5.95 -9.31
CA ILE A 81 4.78 4.72 -8.75
C ILE A 81 5.60 3.98 -9.80
N GLY A 82 5.16 3.96 -11.06
CA GLY A 82 5.83 3.30 -12.18
C GLY A 82 7.22 3.87 -12.52
N ARG A 83 7.60 5.02 -11.96
CA ARG A 83 8.96 5.57 -12.07
C ARG A 83 9.98 4.91 -11.13
N TYR A 84 9.51 4.11 -10.18
CA TYR A 84 10.34 3.47 -9.17
C TYR A 84 10.48 1.96 -9.45
N PRO A 85 11.61 1.35 -9.06
CA PRO A 85 11.76 -0.09 -9.19
C PRO A 85 10.72 -0.82 -8.33
N THR A 86 10.41 -2.04 -8.74
CA THR A 86 9.66 -3.00 -7.93
C THR A 86 10.59 -4.19 -7.68
N PRO A 87 10.58 -4.81 -6.49
CA PRO A 87 11.39 -6.00 -6.22
C PRO A 87 11.18 -7.07 -7.29
N GLU A 88 12.27 -7.63 -7.81
CA GLU A 88 12.23 -8.64 -8.85
C GLU A 88 11.70 -9.99 -8.31
N GLY A 89 10.77 -10.60 -9.06
CA GLY A 89 10.15 -11.88 -8.71
C GLY A 89 8.81 -11.74 -8.01
N ASP A 90 8.04 -12.83 -7.95
CA ASP A 90 6.75 -12.84 -7.27
C ASP A 90 6.90 -12.79 -5.74
N CYS A 91 5.84 -12.34 -5.06
CA CYS A 91 5.88 -12.16 -3.61
C CYS A 91 6.16 -13.46 -2.84
N TYR A 92 5.71 -14.62 -3.32
CA TYR A 92 5.94 -15.91 -2.66
C TYR A 92 7.39 -16.36 -2.81
N TRP A 93 8.00 -16.11 -3.96
CA TRP A 93 9.43 -16.38 -4.15
C TRP A 93 10.29 -15.47 -3.27
N LEU A 94 9.98 -14.16 -3.24
CA LEU A 94 10.66 -13.20 -2.38
C LEU A 94 10.56 -13.59 -0.90
N GLU A 95 9.37 -13.99 -0.47
CA GLU A 95 9.10 -14.47 0.88
C GLU A 95 9.89 -15.74 1.22
N ARG A 96 9.97 -16.72 0.31
CA ARG A 96 10.56 -18.04 0.62
C ARG A 96 12.06 -18.13 0.42
N ASN A 97 12.59 -17.46 -0.61
CA ASN A 97 13.93 -17.72 -1.11
C ASN A 97 14.87 -16.53 -1.01
N SER A 98 14.35 -15.29 -1.08
CA SER A 98 15.21 -14.12 -1.12
C SER A 98 16.01 -13.99 0.18
N PRO A 99 17.35 -13.98 0.14
CA PRO A 99 18.15 -13.76 1.35
C PRO A 99 17.88 -12.40 2.01
N ARG A 100 17.30 -11.46 1.25
CA ARG A 100 16.87 -10.16 1.72
C ARG A 100 15.58 -10.27 2.55
N TYR A 101 14.51 -10.83 1.97
CA TYR A 101 13.18 -10.78 2.59
C TYR A 101 12.78 -12.02 3.41
N LYS A 102 13.39 -13.19 3.17
CA LYS A 102 13.01 -14.46 3.83
C LYS A 102 13.13 -14.46 5.35
N GLY A 103 13.98 -13.59 5.90
CA GLY A 103 14.16 -13.47 7.35
C GLY A 103 13.09 -12.63 8.06
N ILE A 104 12.23 -11.94 7.30
CA ILE A 104 11.21 -11.01 7.83
C ILE A 104 9.84 -11.70 7.93
N ILE A 105 9.54 -12.61 7.00
CA ILE A 105 8.24 -13.29 6.91
C ILE A 105 8.42 -14.75 7.29
N LEU A 106 7.62 -15.22 8.25
CA LEU A 106 7.71 -16.56 8.80
C LEU A 106 6.60 -17.43 8.19
N THR A 107 6.99 -18.42 7.41
CA THR A 107 6.08 -19.21 6.56
C THR A 107 5.58 -20.50 7.22
N ASP A 108 6.28 -21.00 8.24
CA ASP A 108 5.86 -22.14 9.05
C ASP A 108 6.33 -21.96 10.50
N ARG A 109 5.36 -21.88 11.43
CA ARG A 109 5.59 -21.82 12.88
C ARG A 109 5.02 -23.03 13.61
N ASN A 110 4.51 -24.02 12.89
CA ASN A 110 3.88 -25.18 13.51
C ASN A 110 4.92 -26.17 14.06
N ASN A 111 6.17 -26.13 13.58
CA ASN A 111 7.25 -27.01 14.00
C ASN A 111 8.44 -26.26 14.65
N VAL A 112 8.18 -25.38 15.60
CA VAL A 112 9.25 -24.87 16.48
C VAL A 112 9.59 -25.94 17.52
N ALA A 113 10.73 -26.61 17.33
CA ALA A 113 11.34 -27.41 18.39
C ALA A 113 11.64 -26.49 19.58
N HIS A 114 11.12 -26.86 20.76
CA HIS A 114 11.39 -26.20 22.03
C HIS A 114 12.85 -26.36 22.45
#